data_AF-A0A380A8H2-F1
#
_entry.id   AF-A0A380A8H2-F1
#
_cell.length_a   1.000
_cell.length_b   1.000
_cell.length_c   1.000
_cell.angle_alpha   90.00
_cell.angle_beta   90.00
_cell.angle_gamma   90.00
#
_symmetry.space_group_name_H-M   'P 1'
#
loop_
_entity.id
_entity.type
_entity.pdbx_description
1 polymer ?
#
loop_
_entity_poly.entity_id
_entity_poly.type
_entity_poly.pdbx_seq_one_letter_code
_entity_poly.pdbx_strand_id
1 'polypeptide(L)'
;MTTEFMLVTLSNQSADARWGEKALLSTGAEGMTIHLTGKDKLGSIQRAARKIDGQGIKNVKLAGDGWDLENSWAFWQGFRGPKGKRSVEWAPLPEAESKELEQRLKIVDWVRDTINMSAEELGPEQLATRAVDLMCDIGCEAVSYRITKGEDLREQNYAGIHTVGRGSDRSPVLLALDFNPTGNPEAPVFACLVGKGITFDTGGYSLKQSAFMDSMKADMGGAATITGALALAAARGLKQRVKTLPVLCRQHGQRQCFQIG
;
A
#
# COMPACT_ATOMS: atom_id res chain seq x y z
N MET A 1 -3.38 32.56 1.37
CA MET A 1 -4.60 31.84 1.83
C MET A 1 -4.18 30.91 2.94
N THR A 2 -4.51 31.25 4.19
CA THR A 2 -4.33 30.35 5.34
C THR A 2 -5.21 29.14 5.12
N THR A 3 -4.62 27.95 5.00
CA THR A 3 -5.39 26.70 4.94
C THR A 3 -6.03 26.49 6.30
N GLU A 4 -7.34 26.66 6.42
CA GLU A 4 -8.07 26.40 7.65
C GLU A 4 -8.17 24.89 7.89
N PHE A 5 -7.83 24.47 9.10
CA PHE A 5 -7.88 23.07 9.53
C PHE A 5 -9.10 22.83 10.38
N MET A 6 -9.86 21.77 10.06
CA MET A 6 -10.93 21.28 10.93
C MET A 6 -10.31 20.54 12.11
N LEU A 7 -10.53 21.02 13.33
CA LEU A 7 -10.09 20.34 14.55
C LEU A 7 -10.89 19.04 14.74
N VAL A 8 -10.18 17.95 15.04
CA VAL A 8 -10.77 16.64 15.34
C VAL A 8 -10.27 16.17 16.71
N THR A 9 -11.21 15.94 17.62
CA THR A 9 -10.93 15.48 18.99
C THR A 9 -11.54 14.09 19.25
N LEU A 10 -10.99 13.38 20.23
CA LEU A 10 -11.54 12.12 20.71
C LEU A 10 -12.25 12.32 22.05
N SER A 11 -13.37 11.62 22.26
CA SER A 11 -14.07 11.62 23.55
C SER A 11 -14.56 10.23 23.90
N ASN A 12 -14.45 9.82 25.17
CA ASN A 12 -15.07 8.59 25.66
C ASN A 12 -16.53 8.81 26.11
N GLN A 13 -17.06 10.04 26.00
CA GLN A 13 -18.44 10.37 26.31
C GLN A 13 -19.32 10.25 25.07
N SER A 14 -20.59 9.91 25.26
CA SER A 14 -21.60 9.95 24.19
C SER A 14 -21.81 11.37 23.68
N ALA A 15 -22.23 11.49 22.43
CA ALA A 15 -22.67 12.78 21.90
C ALA A 15 -23.90 13.30 22.64
N ASP A 16 -24.12 14.61 22.54
CA ASP A 16 -25.35 15.24 23.00
C ASP A 16 -26.61 14.62 22.37
N ALA A 17 -27.74 14.70 23.08
CA ALA A 17 -28.99 14.04 22.71
C ALA A 17 -29.50 14.37 21.30
N ARG A 18 -29.17 15.55 20.76
CA ARG A 18 -29.52 15.96 19.38
C ARG A 18 -28.93 15.06 18.29
N TRP A 19 -27.78 14.45 18.57
CA TRP A 19 -27.11 13.52 17.64
C TRP A 19 -27.53 12.06 17.89
N GLY A 20 -28.10 11.79 19.07
CA GLY A 20 -28.44 10.46 19.57
C GLY A 20 -27.27 9.77 20.28
N GLU A 21 -27.59 8.94 21.26
CA GLU A 21 -26.61 8.29 22.16
C GLU A 21 -25.60 7.37 21.44
N LYS A 22 -25.90 6.94 20.22
CA LYS A 22 -25.05 6.06 19.39
C LYS A 22 -24.30 6.82 18.29
N ALA A 23 -24.31 8.15 18.31
CA ALA A 23 -23.61 8.94 17.31
C ALA A 23 -22.10 8.73 17.40
N LEU A 24 -21.50 8.38 16.27
CA LEU A 24 -20.05 8.20 16.14
C LEU A 24 -19.29 9.54 16.09
N LEU A 25 -19.95 10.58 15.58
CA LEU A 25 -19.35 11.85 15.24
C LEU A 25 -20.36 12.97 15.52
N SER A 26 -19.96 13.98 16.26
CA SER A 26 -20.70 15.23 16.40
C SER A 26 -19.89 16.41 15.89
N THR A 27 -20.55 17.47 15.46
CA THR A 27 -19.91 18.75 15.10
C THR A 27 -20.33 19.86 16.06
N GLY A 28 -19.38 20.72 16.42
CA GLY A 28 -19.58 21.87 17.30
C GLY A 28 -18.79 23.08 16.82
N ALA A 29 -18.83 24.18 17.58
CA ALA A 29 -18.17 25.43 17.22
C ALA A 29 -16.63 25.30 17.15
N GLU A 30 -16.06 24.40 17.95
CA GLU A 30 -14.60 24.18 18.02
C GLU A 30 -14.10 23.12 17.03
N GLY A 31 -14.98 22.37 16.36
CA GLY A 31 -14.58 21.30 15.44
C GLY A 31 -15.47 20.07 15.50
N MET A 32 -14.89 18.90 15.22
CA MET A 32 -15.56 17.61 15.21
C MET A 32 -15.05 16.72 16.35
N THR A 33 -15.94 15.98 16.99
CA THR A 33 -15.58 15.04 18.07
C THR A 33 -15.99 13.63 17.70
N ILE A 34 -15.05 12.69 17.81
CA ILE A 34 -15.28 11.26 17.60
C ILE A 34 -15.57 10.62 18.96
N HIS A 35 -16.73 9.96 19.08
CA HIS A 35 -17.19 9.34 20.32
C HIS A 35 -16.81 7.86 20.38
N LEU A 36 -15.94 7.50 21.32
CA LEU A 36 -15.32 6.18 21.49
C LEU A 36 -16.03 5.35 22.58
N THR A 37 -17.36 5.24 22.50
CA THR A 37 -18.20 4.57 23.50
C THR A 37 -18.29 3.05 23.30
N GLY A 38 -17.87 2.54 22.14
CA GLY A 38 -17.88 1.11 21.80
C GLY A 38 -16.58 0.36 22.16
N LYS A 39 -16.63 -0.97 22.03
CA LYS A 39 -15.45 -1.84 22.23
C LYS A 39 -14.39 -1.67 21.12
N ASP A 40 -14.84 -1.48 19.88
CA ASP A 40 -13.97 -1.26 18.72
C ASP A 40 -13.67 0.23 18.53
N LYS A 41 -12.68 0.72 19.29
CA LYS A 41 -12.27 2.14 19.22
C LYS A 41 -11.60 2.48 17.90
N LEU A 42 -10.64 1.67 17.44
CA LEU A 42 -9.89 1.92 16.20
C LEU A 42 -10.80 1.91 14.96
N GLY A 43 -11.68 0.91 14.83
CA GLY A 43 -12.63 0.87 13.71
C GLY A 43 -13.69 1.98 13.79
N SER A 44 -13.98 2.50 14.98
CA SER A 44 -14.82 3.70 15.15
C SER A 44 -14.11 4.95 14.64
N ILE A 45 -12.84 5.16 15.00
CA ILE A 45 -12.01 6.27 14.50
C ILE A 45 -11.91 6.21 12.97
N GLN A 46 -11.59 5.04 12.40
CA GLN A 46 -11.47 4.86 10.96
C GLN A 46 -12.78 5.17 10.20
N ARG A 47 -13.92 4.69 10.72
CA ARG A 47 -15.23 4.99 10.12
C ARG A 47 -15.60 6.46 10.25
N ALA A 48 -15.27 7.10 11.37
CA ALA A 48 -15.49 8.52 11.57
C ALA A 48 -14.67 9.34 10.57
N ALA A 49 -13.39 9.02 10.42
CA ALA A 49 -12.49 9.63 9.46
C ALA A 49 -13.01 9.53 8.01
N ARG A 50 -13.58 8.38 7.61
CA ARG A 50 -14.24 8.23 6.31
C ARG A 50 -15.46 9.15 6.17
N LYS A 51 -16.27 9.30 7.22
CA LYS A 51 -17.41 10.24 7.21
C LYS A 51 -16.95 11.69 7.10
N ILE A 52 -15.87 12.07 7.79
CA ILE A 52 -15.27 13.41 7.70
C ILE A 52 -14.83 13.70 6.26
N ASP A 53 -14.11 12.78 5.61
CA ASP A 53 -13.73 12.94 4.19
C ASP A 53 -14.95 13.06 3.26
N GLY A 54 -16.02 12.31 3.56
CA GLY A 54 -17.29 12.36 2.82
C GLY A 54 -18.04 13.69 2.93
N GLN A 55 -17.74 14.51 3.94
CA GLN A 55 -18.26 15.88 4.07
C GLN A 55 -17.46 16.90 3.24
N GLY A 56 -16.44 16.46 2.49
CA GLY A 56 -15.60 17.33 1.67
C GLY A 56 -14.48 18.02 2.44
N ILE A 57 -14.31 17.72 3.74
CA ILE A 57 -13.23 18.25 4.58
C ILE A 57 -11.90 17.61 4.16
N LYS A 58 -10.93 18.43 3.74
CA LYS A 58 -9.61 17.96 3.24
C LYS A 58 -8.43 18.30 4.14
N ASN A 59 -8.58 19.24 5.06
CA ASN A 59 -7.52 19.65 5.99
C ASN A 59 -8.04 19.48 7.41
N VAL A 60 -7.40 18.62 8.20
CA VAL A 60 -7.79 18.30 9.56
C VAL A 60 -6.62 18.39 10.52
N LYS A 61 -6.87 18.82 11.75
CA LYS A 61 -5.88 18.85 12.82
C LYS A 61 -6.34 17.94 13.94
N LEU A 62 -5.54 16.93 14.25
CA LEU A 62 -5.81 16.01 15.35
C LEU A 62 -5.35 16.69 16.64
N ALA A 63 -6.28 16.94 17.55
CA ALA A 63 -6.03 17.70 18.77
C ALA A 63 -6.72 17.09 19.99
N GLY A 64 -6.28 17.51 21.18
CA GLY A 64 -6.75 16.99 22.45
C GLY A 64 -6.10 15.67 22.85
N ASP A 65 -6.57 15.08 23.94
CA ASP A 65 -6.02 13.86 24.51
C ASP A 65 -6.51 12.59 23.77
N GLY A 66 -5.75 11.51 23.93
CA GLY A 66 -6.12 10.19 23.42
C GLY A 66 -5.61 9.88 22.01
N TRP A 67 -4.92 10.81 21.34
CA TRP A 67 -4.21 10.52 20.10
C TRP A 67 -2.87 9.85 20.41
N ASP A 68 -2.80 8.55 20.14
CA ASP A 68 -1.57 7.75 20.10
C ASP A 68 -1.27 7.34 18.65
N LEU A 69 -0.18 6.59 18.44
CA LEU A 69 0.16 6.00 17.15
C LEU A 69 -1.01 5.25 16.48
N GLU A 70 -1.71 4.38 17.22
CA GLU A 70 -2.73 3.50 16.64
C GLU A 70 -4.00 4.26 16.28
N ASN A 71 -4.42 5.21 17.11
CA ASN A 71 -5.57 6.08 16.86
C ASN A 71 -5.29 7.02 15.67
N SER A 72 -4.09 7.60 15.59
CA SER A 72 -3.65 8.44 14.47
C SER A 72 -3.60 7.64 13.17
N TRP A 73 -3.05 6.42 13.21
CA TRP A 73 -3.00 5.52 12.07
C TRP A 73 -4.39 5.07 11.60
N ALA A 74 -5.28 4.69 12.54
CA ALA A 74 -6.65 4.33 12.25
C ALA A 74 -7.43 5.48 11.59
N PHE A 75 -7.22 6.71 12.06
CA PHE A 75 -7.79 7.89 11.44
C PHE A 75 -7.32 8.04 10.00
N TRP A 76 -6.01 7.99 9.73
CA TRP A 76 -5.49 8.10 8.38
C TRP A 76 -6.03 7.05 7.43
N GLN A 77 -6.08 5.80 7.88
CA GLN A 77 -6.58 4.66 7.08
C GLN A 77 -8.00 4.92 6.53
N GLY A 78 -8.83 5.63 7.30
CA GLY A 78 -10.19 6.02 6.94
C GLY A 78 -10.29 7.36 6.21
N PHE A 79 -9.46 8.33 6.56
CA PHE A 79 -9.48 9.68 5.98
C PHE A 79 -8.91 9.70 4.56
N ARG A 80 -7.84 8.93 4.32
CA ARG A 80 -7.20 8.78 3.02
C ARG A 80 -8.22 8.41 1.93
N GLY A 81 -8.08 9.03 0.77
CA GLY A 81 -8.84 8.70 -0.43
C GLY A 81 -7.95 8.68 -1.68
N PRO A 82 -8.35 7.95 -2.74
CA PRO A 82 -7.55 7.80 -3.96
C PRO A 82 -7.51 9.05 -4.85
N LYS A 83 -8.37 10.05 -4.56
CA LYS A 83 -8.48 11.30 -5.33
C LYS A 83 -8.42 12.50 -4.42
N GLY A 84 -7.70 13.54 -4.83
CA GLY A 84 -7.55 14.79 -4.10
C GLY A 84 -6.52 14.70 -2.97
N LYS A 85 -5.83 15.81 -2.71
CA LYS A 85 -4.87 15.91 -1.60
C LYS A 85 -5.60 16.11 -0.29
N ARG A 86 -5.10 15.49 0.77
CA ARG A 86 -5.55 15.65 2.15
C ARG A 86 -4.37 16.07 3.00
N SER A 87 -4.60 16.96 3.94
CA SER A 87 -3.61 17.40 4.90
C SER A 87 -4.07 17.03 6.31
N VAL A 88 -3.15 16.45 7.09
CA VAL A 88 -3.37 16.14 8.50
C VAL A 88 -2.26 16.80 9.29
N GLU A 89 -2.63 17.67 10.22
CA GLU A 89 -1.73 18.11 11.29
C GLU A 89 -1.87 17.12 12.45
N TRP A 90 -0.80 16.37 12.74
CA TRP A 90 -0.80 15.31 13.75
C TRP A 90 -0.76 15.88 15.16
N ALA A 91 -1.39 15.18 16.10
CA ALA A 91 -1.21 15.45 17.52
C ALA A 91 0.25 15.16 17.94
N PRO A 92 0.76 15.79 19.02
CA PRO A 92 2.09 15.49 19.52
C PRO A 92 2.23 14.01 19.92
N LEU A 93 3.20 13.32 19.33
CA LEU A 93 3.53 11.92 19.63
C LEU A 93 4.97 11.82 20.15
N PRO A 94 5.29 10.80 20.98
CA PRO A 94 6.68 10.45 21.27
C PRO A 94 7.48 10.22 19.98
N GLU A 95 8.78 10.52 19.98
CA GLU A 95 9.64 10.43 18.79
C GLU A 95 9.58 9.05 18.11
N ALA A 96 9.63 7.97 18.90
CA ALA A 96 9.54 6.61 18.38
C ALA A 96 8.19 6.32 17.68
N GLU A 97 7.09 6.83 18.22
CA GLU A 97 5.75 6.69 17.64
C GLU A 97 5.58 7.56 16.39
N SER A 98 6.10 8.80 16.40
CA SER A 98 6.11 9.67 15.22
C SER A 98 6.86 9.01 14.07
N LYS A 99 8.05 8.45 14.36
CA LYS A 99 8.85 7.73 13.37
C LYS A 99 8.14 6.50 12.80
N GLU A 100 7.51 5.70 13.66
CA GLU A 100 6.74 4.54 13.23
C GLU A 100 5.50 4.95 12.40
N LEU A 101 4.82 6.04 12.77
CA LEU A 101 3.71 6.59 11.98
C LEU A 101 4.18 7.05 10.60
N GLU A 102 5.29 7.78 10.52
CA GLU A 102 5.90 8.21 9.25
C GLU A 102 6.28 7.02 8.36
N GLN A 103 6.85 5.97 8.93
CA GLN A 103 7.16 4.74 8.21
C GLN A 103 5.90 4.03 7.69
N ARG A 104 4.84 3.92 8.51
CA ARG A 104 3.54 3.39 8.07
C ARG A 104 2.94 4.22 6.95
N LEU A 105 2.92 5.54 7.10
CA LEU A 105 2.43 6.47 6.08
C LEU A 105 3.19 6.27 4.78
N LYS A 106 4.53 6.33 4.80
CA LYS A 106 5.35 6.18 3.59
C LYS A 106 5.12 4.84 2.90
N ILE A 107 5.23 3.74 3.64
CA ILE A 107 5.34 2.40 3.06
C ILE A 107 3.95 1.82 2.74
N VAL A 108 2.99 1.94 3.65
CA VAL A 108 1.65 1.38 3.42
C VAL A 108 0.91 2.23 2.39
N ASP A 109 1.09 3.55 2.36
CA ASP A 109 0.50 4.34 1.28
C ASP A 109 1.18 4.07 -0.05
N TRP A 110 2.48 3.80 -0.10
CA TRP A 110 3.14 3.32 -1.32
C TRP A 110 2.47 2.04 -1.83
N VAL A 111 2.13 1.08 -0.96
CA VAL A 111 1.40 -0.14 -1.36
C VAL A 111 0.04 0.22 -1.94
N ARG A 112 -0.74 1.05 -1.23
CA ARG A 112 -2.08 1.47 -1.66
C ARG A 112 -2.04 2.24 -2.98
N ASP A 113 -1.09 3.13 -3.15
CA ASP A 113 -0.96 3.96 -4.35
C ASP A 113 -0.49 3.14 -5.54
N THR A 114 0.49 2.27 -5.35
CA THR A 114 0.98 1.37 -6.40
C THR A 114 -0.15 0.45 -6.90
N ILE A 115 -0.98 -0.09 -6.00
CA ILE A 115 -2.14 -0.91 -6.39
C ILE A 115 -3.24 -0.09 -7.09
N ASN A 116 -3.41 1.19 -6.70
CA ASN A 116 -4.45 2.05 -7.28
C ASN A 116 -4.05 2.68 -8.63
N MET A 117 -2.76 2.69 -8.98
CA MET A 117 -2.27 3.20 -10.26
C MET A 117 -2.91 2.49 -11.45
N SER A 118 -3.08 3.21 -12.55
CA SER A 118 -3.59 2.59 -13.76
C SER A 118 -2.58 1.59 -14.32
N ALA A 119 -3.06 0.54 -14.98
CA ALA A 119 -2.21 -0.42 -15.69
C ALA A 119 -1.43 0.22 -16.86
N GLU A 120 -1.82 1.43 -17.28
CA GLU A 120 -1.09 2.21 -18.27
C GLU A 120 0.15 2.86 -17.63
N GLU A 121 0.00 3.47 -16.46
CA GLU A 121 1.11 4.07 -15.71
C GLU A 121 2.06 3.01 -15.12
N LEU A 122 1.53 1.85 -14.72
CA LEU A 122 2.28 0.82 -14.01
C LEU A 122 2.33 -0.49 -14.81
N GLY A 123 3.38 -0.65 -15.62
CA GLY A 123 3.72 -1.92 -16.26
C GLY A 123 4.68 -2.78 -15.41
N PRO A 124 5.02 -4.00 -15.88
CA PRO A 124 5.90 -4.92 -15.16
C PRO A 124 7.26 -4.30 -14.80
N GLU A 125 7.91 -3.62 -15.74
CA GLU A 125 9.20 -2.97 -15.49
C GLU A 125 9.09 -1.83 -14.48
N GLN A 126 8.04 -0.99 -14.58
CA GLN A 126 7.81 0.10 -13.63
C GLN A 126 7.55 -0.43 -12.21
N LEU A 127 6.84 -1.54 -12.07
CA LEU A 127 6.60 -2.17 -10.77
C LEU A 127 7.90 -2.73 -10.17
N ALA A 128 8.76 -3.35 -10.98
CA ALA A 128 10.08 -3.80 -10.51
C ALA A 128 10.94 -2.62 -10.03
N THR A 129 11.05 -1.57 -10.84
CA THR A 129 11.84 -0.37 -10.49
C THR A 129 11.32 0.28 -9.21
N ARG A 130 10.00 0.51 -9.10
CA ARG A 130 9.40 1.10 -7.89
C ARG A 130 9.63 0.26 -6.63
N ALA A 131 9.66 -1.07 -6.77
CA ALA A 131 9.93 -1.97 -5.64
C ALA A 131 11.39 -1.85 -5.18
N VAL A 132 12.33 -1.75 -6.12
CA VAL A 132 13.74 -1.47 -5.84
C VAL A 132 13.89 -0.10 -5.18
N ASP A 133 13.27 0.95 -5.75
CA ASP A 133 13.34 2.31 -5.23
C ASP A 133 12.88 2.39 -3.77
N LEU A 134 11.74 1.76 -3.45
CA LEU A 134 11.23 1.71 -2.07
C LEU A 134 12.24 1.05 -1.11
N MET A 135 12.87 -0.04 -1.53
CA MET A 135 13.84 -0.75 -0.70
C MET A 135 15.14 0.04 -0.53
N CYS A 136 15.63 0.67 -1.60
CA CYS A 136 16.80 1.53 -1.56
C CYS A 136 16.60 2.76 -0.67
N ASP A 137 15.39 3.30 -0.66
CA ASP A 137 14.96 4.39 0.23
C ASP A 137 15.03 4.04 1.72
N ILE A 138 14.97 2.75 2.07
CA ILE A 138 15.12 2.27 3.46
C ILE A 138 16.58 1.95 3.79
N GLY A 139 17.34 1.42 2.83
CA GLY A 139 18.75 1.09 3.03
C GLY A 139 19.40 0.44 1.80
N CYS A 140 19.75 1.26 0.80
CA CYS A 140 20.35 0.83 -0.47
C CYS A 140 21.59 -0.07 -0.33
N GLU A 141 22.45 0.18 0.65
CA GLU A 141 23.68 -0.61 0.87
C GLU A 141 23.41 -2.08 1.22
N ALA A 142 22.27 -2.35 1.84
CA ALA A 142 21.85 -3.70 2.22
C ALA A 142 21.03 -4.38 1.12
N VAL A 143 20.80 -3.74 -0.02
CA VAL A 143 19.92 -4.24 -1.08
C VAL A 143 20.73 -4.52 -2.33
N SER A 144 20.59 -5.75 -2.85
CA SER A 144 21.03 -6.10 -4.19
C SER A 144 19.87 -6.70 -4.97
N TYR A 145 19.87 -6.60 -6.28
CA TYR A 145 18.78 -7.14 -7.09
C TYR A 145 19.23 -7.55 -8.48
N ARG A 146 18.45 -8.44 -9.09
CA ARG A 146 18.56 -8.83 -10.49
C ARG A 146 17.20 -8.74 -11.16
N ILE A 147 17.16 -8.12 -12.34
CA ILE A 147 15.98 -8.05 -13.19
C ILE A 147 16.23 -8.95 -14.39
N THR A 148 15.40 -9.97 -14.59
CA THR A 148 15.39 -10.82 -15.79
C THR A 148 14.10 -10.54 -16.54
N LYS A 149 14.16 -10.17 -17.83
CA LYS A 149 12.97 -9.74 -18.59
C LYS A 149 12.92 -10.30 -20.00
N GLY A 150 11.71 -10.35 -20.58
CA GLY A 150 11.51 -10.71 -21.98
C GLY A 150 12.10 -12.08 -22.34
N GLU A 151 12.86 -12.15 -23.43
CA GLU A 151 13.44 -13.40 -23.94
C GLU A 151 14.47 -14.05 -22.99
N ASP A 152 15.13 -13.27 -22.13
CA ASP A 152 16.03 -13.82 -21.10
C ASP A 152 15.29 -14.78 -20.16
N LEU A 153 13.99 -14.53 -19.92
CA LEU A 153 13.15 -15.44 -19.14
C LEU A 153 12.97 -16.79 -19.85
N ARG A 154 12.82 -16.78 -21.18
CA ARG A 154 12.71 -18.02 -21.98
C ARG A 154 14.04 -18.76 -21.99
N GLU A 155 15.15 -18.06 -22.24
CA GLU A 155 16.49 -18.64 -22.31
C GLU A 155 16.93 -19.27 -20.98
N GLN A 156 16.50 -18.69 -19.86
CA GLN A 156 16.78 -19.21 -18.52
C GLN A 156 15.70 -20.18 -17.99
N ASN A 157 14.79 -20.66 -18.85
CA ASN A 157 13.71 -21.60 -18.51
C ASN A 157 12.69 -21.14 -17.46
N TYR A 158 12.47 -19.82 -17.32
CA TYR A 158 11.32 -19.27 -16.58
C TYR A 158 10.03 -19.33 -17.42
N ALA A 159 9.70 -20.54 -17.89
CA ALA A 159 8.66 -20.79 -18.87
C ALA A 159 7.28 -20.29 -18.44
N GLY A 160 6.93 -20.39 -17.15
CA GLY A 160 5.63 -19.92 -16.64
C GLY A 160 5.45 -18.41 -16.79
N ILE A 161 6.43 -17.63 -16.34
CA ILE A 161 6.40 -16.16 -16.36
C ILE A 161 6.39 -15.66 -17.81
N HIS A 162 7.30 -16.20 -18.64
CA HIS A 162 7.40 -15.85 -20.06
C HIS A 162 6.10 -16.19 -20.81
N THR A 163 5.57 -17.40 -20.63
CA THR A 163 4.37 -17.88 -21.35
C THR A 163 3.14 -17.04 -21.03
N VAL A 164 2.97 -16.61 -19.78
CA VAL A 164 1.85 -15.74 -19.38
C VAL A 164 2.03 -14.33 -19.93
N GLY A 165 3.24 -13.76 -19.85
CA GLY A 165 3.49 -12.35 -20.17
C GLY A 165 3.81 -12.04 -21.63
N ARG A 166 4.24 -13.02 -22.44
CA ARG A 166 4.63 -12.80 -23.85
C ARG A 166 3.50 -12.28 -24.74
N GLY A 167 2.26 -12.40 -24.29
CA GLY A 167 1.08 -11.90 -25.00
C GLY A 167 0.88 -10.38 -24.91
N SER A 168 1.69 -9.67 -24.12
CA SER A 168 1.65 -8.22 -23.97
C SER A 168 2.84 -7.56 -24.67
N ASP A 169 2.61 -6.36 -25.21
CA ASP A 169 3.68 -5.48 -25.71
C ASP A 169 4.65 -5.02 -24.61
N ARG A 170 4.27 -5.16 -23.33
CA ARG A 170 5.14 -4.91 -22.17
C ARG A 170 5.70 -6.24 -21.69
N SER A 171 7.01 -6.41 -21.89
CA SER A 171 7.72 -7.66 -21.56
C SER A 171 7.50 -8.09 -20.10
N PRO A 172 7.35 -9.40 -19.83
CA PRO A 172 7.34 -9.91 -18.47
C PRO A 172 8.68 -9.67 -17.77
N VAL A 173 8.62 -9.54 -16.44
CA VAL A 173 9.77 -9.22 -15.58
C VAL A 173 9.77 -10.13 -14.35
N LEU A 174 10.92 -10.71 -14.05
CA LEU A 174 11.23 -11.31 -12.76
C LEU A 174 12.20 -10.39 -12.03
N LEU A 175 11.78 -9.87 -10.88
CA LEU A 175 12.67 -9.19 -9.94
C LEU A 175 13.12 -10.19 -8.88
N ALA A 176 14.42 -10.38 -8.73
CA ALA A 176 15.02 -11.11 -7.63
C ALA A 176 15.78 -10.12 -6.75
N LEU A 177 15.15 -9.64 -5.69
CA LEU A 177 15.74 -8.70 -4.75
C LEU A 177 16.21 -9.45 -3.49
N ASP A 178 17.37 -9.06 -2.99
CA ASP A 178 18.06 -9.66 -1.85
C ASP A 178 18.42 -8.55 -0.85
N PHE A 179 17.67 -8.52 0.25
CA PHE A 179 17.96 -7.67 1.39
C PHE A 179 18.88 -8.44 2.35
N ASN A 180 20.12 -7.98 2.45
CA ASN A 180 21.16 -8.58 3.28
C ASN A 180 21.80 -7.54 4.20
N PRO A 181 21.24 -7.29 5.39
CA PRO A 181 21.76 -6.30 6.33
C PRO A 181 23.10 -6.70 6.96
N THR A 182 23.53 -7.96 6.80
CA THR A 182 24.79 -8.46 7.37
C THR A 182 26.01 -8.14 6.52
N GLY A 183 25.83 -7.79 5.25
CA GLY A 183 26.90 -7.62 4.27
C GLY A 183 27.63 -8.92 3.89
N ASN A 184 27.40 -10.05 4.58
CA ASN A 184 28.03 -11.33 4.30
C ASN A 184 27.28 -12.06 3.17
N PRO A 185 27.89 -12.31 2.00
CA PRO A 185 27.25 -13.02 0.89
C PRO A 185 26.78 -14.45 1.25
N GLU A 186 27.42 -15.08 2.23
CA GLU A 186 27.14 -16.45 2.71
C GLU A 186 26.12 -16.47 3.87
N ALA A 187 25.57 -15.31 4.27
CA ALA A 187 24.55 -15.27 5.31
C ALA A 187 23.32 -16.11 4.88
N PRO A 188 22.78 -16.95 5.78
CA PRO A 188 21.65 -17.81 5.48
C PRO A 188 20.42 -16.97 5.15
N VAL A 189 19.70 -17.36 4.09
CA VAL A 189 18.42 -16.74 3.75
C VAL A 189 17.38 -17.19 4.77
N PHE A 190 16.88 -16.26 5.58
CA PHE A 190 15.90 -16.55 6.62
C PHE A 190 14.51 -16.78 6.02
N ALA A 191 14.13 -15.99 5.02
CA ALA A 191 12.84 -16.09 4.36
C ALA A 191 12.93 -15.71 2.87
N CYS A 192 12.05 -16.31 2.06
CA CYS A 192 11.80 -15.95 0.68
C CYS A 192 10.34 -15.54 0.52
N LEU A 193 10.09 -14.32 0.05
CA LEU A 193 8.75 -13.80 -0.20
C LEU A 193 8.49 -13.82 -1.70
N VAL A 194 7.42 -14.48 -2.14
CA VAL A 194 7.05 -14.57 -3.55
C VAL A 194 5.73 -13.84 -3.77
N GLY A 195 5.70 -12.94 -4.75
CA GLY A 195 4.58 -12.03 -4.95
C GLY A 195 4.05 -12.09 -6.37
N LYS A 196 2.75 -12.34 -6.51
CA LYS A 196 2.05 -12.21 -7.80
C LYS A 196 1.96 -10.72 -8.18
N GLY A 197 2.50 -10.37 -9.34
CA GLY A 197 2.60 -9.02 -9.85
C GLY A 197 1.95 -8.85 -11.23
N ILE A 198 0.75 -9.41 -11.42
CA ILE A 198 0.05 -9.23 -12.68
C ILE A 198 -0.46 -7.79 -12.76
N THR A 199 0.19 -6.95 -13.56
CA THR A 199 -0.13 -5.51 -13.62
C THR A 199 -1.45 -5.21 -14.31
N PHE A 200 -1.94 -6.17 -15.12
CA PHE A 200 -3.31 -6.17 -15.62
C PHE A 200 -3.69 -7.59 -16.06
N ASP A 201 -4.86 -8.06 -15.63
CA ASP A 201 -5.41 -9.38 -15.95
C ASP A 201 -6.69 -9.27 -16.79
N THR A 202 -6.58 -9.46 -18.10
CA THR A 202 -7.77 -9.59 -18.98
C THR A 202 -8.43 -10.97 -18.88
N GLY A 203 -7.75 -11.97 -18.33
CA GLY A 203 -8.08 -13.40 -18.43
C GLY A 203 -7.44 -14.09 -19.65
N GLY A 204 -6.74 -13.36 -20.53
CA GLY A 204 -6.18 -13.91 -21.77
C GLY A 204 -7.26 -14.35 -22.75
N TYR A 205 -7.09 -15.51 -23.38
CA TYR A 205 -8.14 -16.11 -24.23
C TYR A 205 -9.41 -16.47 -23.43
N SER A 206 -9.25 -16.81 -22.15
CA SER A 206 -10.37 -16.97 -21.21
C SER A 206 -10.81 -15.61 -20.66
N LEU A 207 -11.24 -14.73 -21.57
CA LEU A 207 -11.50 -13.33 -21.29
C LEU A 207 -12.55 -13.16 -20.18
N LYS A 208 -12.23 -12.33 -19.18
CA LYS A 208 -13.18 -11.98 -18.12
C LYS A 208 -14.31 -11.12 -18.69
N GLN A 209 -15.50 -11.22 -18.10
CA GLN A 209 -16.56 -10.23 -18.37
C GLN A 209 -16.15 -8.87 -17.81
N SER A 210 -16.58 -7.78 -18.45
CA SER A 210 -16.15 -6.41 -18.12
C SER A 210 -16.30 -6.05 -16.64
N ALA A 211 -17.40 -6.49 -16.00
CA ALA A 211 -17.67 -6.23 -14.59
C ALA A 211 -16.62 -6.85 -13.63
N PHE A 212 -15.91 -7.90 -14.06
CA PHE A 212 -14.84 -8.53 -13.29
C PHE A 212 -13.44 -8.10 -13.75
N MET A 213 -13.35 -7.18 -14.73
CA MET A 213 -12.09 -6.68 -15.28
C MET A 213 -11.75 -5.26 -14.81
N ASP A 214 -12.74 -4.48 -14.37
CA ASP A 214 -12.63 -3.06 -14.00
C ASP A 214 -11.55 -2.75 -12.93
N SER A 215 -11.32 -3.71 -12.04
CA SER A 215 -10.44 -3.63 -10.89
C SER A 215 -9.18 -4.48 -11.04
N MET A 216 -8.98 -5.13 -12.20
CA MET A 216 -7.85 -6.04 -12.45
C MET A 216 -6.48 -5.36 -12.57
N LYS A 217 -6.43 -4.03 -12.48
CA LYS A 217 -5.18 -3.30 -12.18
C LYS A 217 -4.59 -3.70 -10.82
N ALA A 218 -5.43 -4.17 -9.89
CA ALA A 218 -5.04 -4.55 -8.54
C ALA A 218 -4.49 -5.98 -8.43
N ASP A 219 -4.41 -6.73 -9.54
CA ASP A 219 -3.95 -8.13 -9.54
C ASP A 219 -2.43 -8.29 -9.31
N MET A 220 -1.74 -7.17 -9.09
CA MET A 220 -0.36 -7.06 -8.61
C MET A 220 -0.27 -6.76 -7.10
N GLY A 221 -1.40 -6.79 -6.38
CA GLY A 221 -1.44 -6.49 -4.95
C GLY A 221 -0.57 -7.40 -4.10
N GLY A 222 -0.36 -8.65 -4.52
CA GLY A 222 0.56 -9.58 -3.86
C GLY A 222 2.00 -9.08 -3.88
N ALA A 223 2.50 -8.70 -5.07
CA ALA A 223 3.84 -8.13 -5.25
C ALA A 223 4.04 -6.84 -4.46
N ALA A 224 3.08 -5.91 -4.50
CA ALA A 224 3.16 -4.68 -3.72
C ALA A 224 3.16 -4.96 -2.21
N THR A 225 2.32 -5.87 -1.74
CA THR A 225 2.21 -6.23 -0.31
C THR A 225 3.50 -6.82 0.23
N ILE A 226 4.13 -7.79 -0.47
CA ILE A 226 5.39 -8.37 0.02
C ILE A 226 6.55 -7.37 -0.01
N THR A 227 6.54 -6.44 -0.97
CA THR A 227 7.54 -5.40 -1.09
C THR A 227 7.41 -4.41 0.08
N GLY A 228 6.19 -3.94 0.35
CA GLY A 228 5.92 -3.08 1.51
C GLY A 228 6.17 -3.77 2.84
N ALA A 229 5.88 -5.08 2.96
CA ALA A 229 6.15 -5.85 4.16
C ALA A 229 7.65 -5.94 4.45
N LEU A 230 8.48 -6.22 3.43
CA LEU A 230 9.94 -6.23 3.58
C LEU A 230 10.47 -4.84 3.92
N ALA A 231 9.99 -3.79 3.23
CA ALA A 231 10.40 -2.41 3.50
C ALA A 231 10.08 -1.99 4.94
N LEU A 232 8.87 -2.30 5.44
CA LEU A 232 8.47 -1.97 6.80
C LEU A 232 9.25 -2.80 7.84
N ALA A 233 9.51 -4.08 7.55
CA ALA A 233 10.35 -4.91 8.41
C ALA A 233 11.78 -4.36 8.50
N ALA A 234 12.37 -3.98 7.37
CA ALA A 234 13.69 -3.34 7.31
C ALA A 234 13.70 -2.01 8.08
N ALA A 235 12.66 -1.18 7.92
CA ALA A 235 12.51 0.10 8.63
C ALA A 235 12.37 -0.07 10.16
N ARG A 236 11.84 -1.21 10.61
CA ARG A 236 11.78 -1.64 12.02
C ARG A 236 13.03 -2.35 12.52
N GLY A 237 14.08 -2.44 11.70
CA GLY A 237 15.39 -2.98 12.10
C GLY A 237 15.54 -4.49 11.92
N LEU A 238 14.88 -5.10 10.92
CA LEU A 238 15.14 -6.48 10.51
C LEU A 238 16.64 -6.72 10.28
N LYS A 239 17.20 -7.75 10.93
CA LYS A 239 18.65 -8.07 10.88
C LYS A 239 18.97 -9.34 10.09
N GLN A 240 17.95 -10.01 9.58
CA GLN A 240 18.08 -11.26 8.83
C GLN A 240 18.00 -11.02 7.33
N ARG A 241 18.69 -11.87 6.55
CA ARG A 241 18.66 -11.83 5.10
C ARG A 241 17.33 -12.35 4.56
N VAL A 242 16.68 -11.58 3.69
CA VAL A 242 15.39 -11.92 3.07
C VAL A 242 15.43 -11.66 1.58
N LYS A 243 14.92 -12.61 0.78
CA LYS A 243 14.79 -12.46 -0.66
C LYS A 243 13.34 -12.22 -1.06
N THR A 244 13.10 -11.36 -2.04
CA THR A 244 11.78 -11.19 -2.67
C THR A 244 11.83 -11.54 -4.15
N LEU A 245 10.78 -12.23 -4.62
CA LEU A 245 10.59 -12.63 -6.02
C LEU A 245 9.23 -12.14 -6.53
N PRO A 246 9.09 -10.85 -6.90
CA PRO A 246 7.93 -10.38 -7.64
C PRO A 246 7.92 -10.95 -9.07
N VAL A 247 6.83 -11.66 -9.40
CA VAL A 247 6.57 -12.20 -10.75
C VAL A 247 5.64 -11.23 -11.47
N LEU A 248 6.17 -10.48 -12.42
CA LEU A 248 5.50 -9.34 -13.00
C LEU A 248 5.13 -9.60 -14.47
N CYS A 249 3.84 -9.66 -14.77
CA CYS A 249 3.36 -9.87 -16.14
C CYS A 249 2.16 -8.98 -16.42
N ARG A 250 1.90 -8.74 -17.71
CA ARG A 250 0.62 -8.23 -18.17
C ARG A 250 -0.02 -9.31 -19.03
N GLN A 251 -1.26 -9.68 -18.72
CA GLN A 251 -2.00 -10.64 -19.52
C GLN A 251 -2.91 -9.87 -20.49
N HIS A 252 -2.73 -10.09 -21.78
CA HIS A 252 -3.53 -9.50 -22.85
C HIS A 252 -4.18 -10.59 -23.70
N GLY A 253 -5.04 -10.21 -24.64
CA GLY A 253 -5.67 -11.12 -25.62
C GLY A 253 -5.13 -10.89 -27.05
N GLN A 254 -3.81 -10.87 -27.25
CA GLN A 254 -3.20 -10.74 -28.58
C GLN A 254 -2.71 -12.08 -29.17
N ARG A 255 -2.27 -12.08 -30.43
CA ARG A 255 -1.88 -13.29 -31.19
C ARG A 255 -0.75 -14.13 -30.57
N GLN A 256 0.09 -13.56 -29.69
CA GLN A 256 1.19 -14.28 -29.04
C GLN A 256 0.83 -14.86 -27.66
N CYS A 257 -0.44 -14.74 -27.23
CA CYS A 257 -0.89 -15.28 -25.95
C CYS A 257 -0.83 -16.81 -25.92
N PHE A 258 -0.59 -17.37 -24.74
CA PHE A 258 -0.70 -18.82 -24.53
C PHE A 258 -2.15 -19.27 -24.72
N GLN A 259 -2.33 -20.50 -25.18
CA GLN A 259 -3.63 -21.06 -25.56
C GLN A 259 -4.09 -22.11 -24.54
N ILE A 260 -5.34 -22.54 -24.66
CA ILE A 260 -5.91 -23.63 -23.87
C ILE A 260 -5.51 -24.96 -24.52
N GLY A 261 -4.90 -25.86 -23.74
CA GLY A 261 -4.33 -27.11 -24.24
C GLY A 261 -2.90 -26.97 -24.74
#